data_AF-A0A8H7NA53-F1
#
_entry.id   AF-A0A8H7NA53-F1
#
_cell.length_a   1.000
_cell.length_b   1.000
_cell.length_c   1.000
_cell.angle_alpha   90.00
_cell.angle_beta   90.00
_cell.angle_gamma   90.00
#
_symmetry.space_group_name_H-M   'P 1'
#
loop_
_entity.id
_entity.type
_entity.pdbx_description
1 polymer ?
#
loop_
_entity_poly.entity_id
_entity_poly.type
_entity_poly.pdbx_seq_one_letter_code
_entity_poly.pdbx_strand_id
1 'polypeptide(L)'
;MDALQSMQTYLSTRPGGFVSLEAGIEWHVRSRTIRNSISARTSVPALLVLPENRQENDTRPWKWRTNLAASQPFWEDWFVGLSKKFLGAKGGKLLLLAGTDRLDTELTIGQMQGKYALQVFPEAGHFIHEDLPEKTAVSLVDFFRRNDRGALVLPPKVSDLLKQGKRV
;
A
#
# COMPACT_ATOMS: atom_id res chain seq x y z
N MET A 1 -6.82 4.89 -14.50
CA MET A 1 -6.33 4.20 -15.71
C MET A 1 -4.82 4.39 -15.90
N ASP A 2 -4.28 5.60 -15.68
CA ASP A 2 -2.85 5.90 -15.85
C ASP A 2 -1.91 5.02 -14.99
N ALA A 3 -2.35 4.62 -13.79
CA ALA A 3 -1.60 3.69 -12.95
C ALA A 3 -1.42 2.29 -13.60
N LEU A 4 -2.36 1.83 -14.43
CA LEU A 4 -2.27 0.54 -15.13
C LEU A 4 -1.25 0.57 -16.27
N GLN A 5 -1.14 1.70 -16.96
CA GLN A 5 -0.15 1.88 -18.02
C GLN A 5 1.28 1.79 -17.45
N SER A 6 1.49 2.35 -16.25
CA SER A 6 2.78 2.25 -15.54
C SER A 6 3.14 0.81 -15.15
N MET A 7 2.14 -0.03 -14.91
CA MET A 7 2.35 -1.43 -14.49
C MET A 7 2.90 -2.30 -15.63
N GLN A 8 2.44 -2.08 -16.87
CA GLN A 8 2.96 -2.78 -18.05
C GLN A 8 4.44 -2.45 -18.28
N THR A 9 4.78 -1.17 -18.19
CA THR A 9 6.17 -0.71 -18.27
C THR A 9 7.03 -1.37 -17.20
N TYR A 10 6.56 -1.42 -15.94
CA TYR A 10 7.28 -2.09 -14.87
C TYR A 10 7.46 -3.60 -15.11
N LEU A 11 6.44 -4.31 -15.59
CA LEU A 11 6.59 -5.74 -15.90
C LEU A 11 7.61 -5.99 -17.01
N SER A 12 7.68 -5.10 -18.01
CA SER A 12 8.64 -5.22 -19.11
C SER A 12 10.11 -5.06 -18.67
N THR A 13 10.39 -4.38 -17.55
CA THR A 13 11.75 -4.22 -17.03
C THR A 13 12.19 -5.37 -16.12
N ARG A 14 11.28 -6.28 -15.73
CA ARG A 14 11.60 -7.42 -14.87
C ARG A 14 12.46 -8.43 -15.63
N PRO A 15 13.60 -8.86 -15.07
CA PRO A 15 14.36 -9.97 -15.61
C PRO A 15 13.50 -11.24 -15.66
N GLY A 16 13.68 -12.09 -16.68
CA GLY A 16 12.99 -13.40 -16.74
C GLY A 16 13.37 -14.38 -15.62
N GLY A 17 14.43 -14.07 -14.86
CA GLY A 17 14.90 -14.81 -13.71
C GLY A 17 16.24 -14.28 -13.21
N PHE A 18 16.79 -14.93 -12.20
CA PHE A 18 18.04 -14.53 -11.55
C PHE A 18 19.01 -15.71 -11.43
N VAL A 19 20.31 -15.40 -11.44
CA VAL A 19 21.40 -16.38 -11.24
C VAL A 19 21.39 -16.94 -9.83
N SER A 20 21.03 -16.12 -8.85
CA SER A 20 20.94 -16.47 -7.43
C SER A 20 19.85 -15.65 -6.73
N LEU A 21 19.54 -16.03 -5.49
CA LEU A 21 18.60 -15.29 -4.65
C LEU A 21 19.14 -13.88 -4.33
N GLU A 22 20.44 -13.79 -4.05
CA GLU A 22 21.15 -12.54 -3.76
C GLU A 22 21.10 -11.58 -4.94
N ALA A 23 21.27 -12.08 -6.16
CA ALA A 23 21.14 -11.26 -7.38
C ALA A 23 19.70 -10.71 -7.54
N GLY A 24 18.70 -11.49 -7.14
CA GLY A 24 17.31 -11.05 -7.07
C GLY A 24 17.10 -9.92 -6.06
N ILE A 25 17.65 -10.07 -4.85
CA ILE A 25 17.60 -9.04 -3.80
C ILE A 25 18.31 -7.75 -4.28
N GLU A 26 19.52 -7.89 -4.82
CA GLU A 26 20.31 -6.75 -5.32
C GLU A 26 19.56 -6.00 -6.43
N TRP A 27 18.91 -6.72 -7.35
CA TRP A 27 18.12 -6.09 -8.40
C TRP A 27 16.96 -5.24 -7.85
N HIS A 28 16.26 -5.68 -6.79
CA HIS A 28 15.18 -4.89 -6.18
C HIS A 28 15.71 -3.58 -5.56
N VAL A 29 16.88 -3.64 -4.93
CA VAL A 29 17.55 -2.46 -4.34
C VAL A 29 18.07 -1.52 -5.43
N ARG A 30 18.76 -2.06 -6.44
CA ARG A 30 19.37 -1.29 -7.53
C ARG A 30 18.32 -0.63 -8.44
N SER A 31 17.23 -1.34 -8.72
CA SER A 31 16.08 -0.78 -9.47
C SER A 31 15.28 0.24 -8.66
N ARG A 32 15.56 0.39 -7.35
CA ARG A 32 14.80 1.21 -6.39
C ARG A 32 13.33 0.80 -6.27
N THR A 33 13.01 -0.45 -6.60
CA THR A 33 11.69 -1.04 -6.35
C THR A 33 11.43 -1.13 -4.86
N ILE A 34 12.43 -1.63 -4.11
CA ILE A 34 12.49 -1.59 -2.65
C ILE A 34 13.80 -0.88 -2.29
N ARG A 35 13.72 0.28 -1.63
CA ARG A 35 14.88 1.11 -1.27
C ARG A 35 15.55 0.61 0.01
N ASN A 36 14.79 -0.01 0.91
CA ASN A 36 15.31 -0.54 2.15
C ASN A 36 15.96 -1.92 1.95
N SER A 37 17.28 -2.01 2.08
CA SER A 37 18.03 -3.26 1.93
C SER A 37 17.70 -4.32 2.98
N ILE A 38 17.32 -3.94 4.20
CA ILE A 38 16.90 -4.87 5.26
C ILE A 38 15.56 -5.49 4.88
N SER A 39 14.61 -4.65 4.45
CA SER A 39 13.30 -5.11 3.98
C SER A 39 13.45 -6.04 2.77
N ALA A 40 14.21 -5.62 1.75
CA ALA A 40 14.42 -6.43 0.54
C ALA A 40 15.01 -7.81 0.84
N ARG A 41 15.99 -7.92 1.75
CA ARG A 41 16.55 -9.22 2.17
C ARG A 41 15.52 -10.14 2.84
N THR A 42 14.48 -9.56 3.43
CA THR A 42 13.43 -10.28 4.15
C THR A 42 12.26 -10.65 3.24
N SER A 43 11.82 -9.72 2.38
CA SER A 43 10.61 -9.86 1.56
C SER A 43 10.85 -10.51 0.20
N VAL A 44 11.96 -10.19 -0.47
CA VAL A 44 12.25 -10.67 -1.84
C VAL A 44 12.36 -12.19 -1.96
N PRO A 45 12.94 -12.94 -1.00
CA PRO A 45 13.02 -14.39 -1.12
C PRO A 45 11.68 -15.07 -1.35
N ALA A 46 10.61 -14.56 -0.76
CA ALA A 46 9.27 -15.09 -0.96
C ALA A 46 8.71 -14.81 -2.37
N LEU A 47 9.24 -13.82 -3.09
CA LEU A 47 8.85 -13.49 -4.46
C LEU A 47 9.49 -14.40 -5.51
N LEU A 48 10.52 -15.17 -5.12
CA LEU A 48 11.28 -16.04 -6.00
C LEU A 48 11.08 -17.52 -5.63
N VAL A 49 11.27 -18.38 -6.61
CA VAL A 49 11.22 -19.84 -6.46
C VAL A 49 12.32 -20.46 -7.32
N LEU A 50 12.87 -21.57 -6.83
CA LEU A 50 13.75 -22.43 -7.59
C LEU A 50 12.93 -23.65 -8.05
N PRO A 51 12.50 -23.73 -9.32
CA PRO A 51 11.67 -24.84 -9.79
C PRO A 51 12.44 -26.17 -9.74
N GLU A 52 11.77 -27.25 -9.33
CA GLU A 52 12.36 -28.60 -9.29
C GLU A 52 12.70 -29.12 -10.69
N ASN A 53 11.88 -28.77 -11.69
CA ASN A 53 12.03 -29.16 -13.10
C ASN A 53 12.97 -28.25 -13.90
N ARG A 54 13.99 -27.68 -13.25
CA ARG A 54 14.94 -26.77 -13.90
C ARG A 54 15.76 -27.47 -14.98
N GLN A 55 15.98 -26.79 -16.10
CA GLN A 55 16.94 -27.25 -17.10
C GLN A 55 18.36 -27.08 -16.52
N GLU A 56 19.21 -28.09 -16.66
CA GLU A 56 20.58 -28.08 -16.12
C GLU A 56 21.42 -26.91 -16.67
N ASN A 57 21.10 -26.41 -17.86
CA ASN A 57 21.77 -25.28 -18.52
C ASN A 57 21.05 -23.92 -18.31
N ASP A 58 20.08 -23.82 -17.38
CA ASP A 58 19.41 -22.55 -17.11
C ASP A 58 20.34 -21.60 -16.35
N THR A 59 20.82 -20.57 -17.07
CA THR A 59 21.68 -19.51 -16.50
C THR A 59 20.98 -18.65 -15.45
N ARG A 60 19.64 -18.71 -15.36
CA ARG A 60 18.83 -17.90 -14.44
C ARG A 60 17.79 -18.78 -13.74
N PRO A 61 18.20 -19.74 -12.89
CA PRO A 61 17.31 -20.78 -12.38
C PRO A 61 16.27 -20.26 -11.39
N TRP A 62 16.50 -19.11 -10.75
CA TRP A 62 15.53 -18.48 -9.86
C TRP A 62 14.48 -17.73 -10.70
N LYS A 63 13.22 -18.16 -10.59
CA LYS A 63 12.09 -17.58 -11.31
C LYS A 63 11.19 -16.81 -10.36
N TRP A 64 10.41 -15.89 -10.92
CA TRP A 64 9.35 -15.23 -10.18
C TRP A 64 8.28 -16.25 -9.77
N ARG A 65 7.89 -16.22 -8.51
CA ARG A 65 6.84 -17.10 -7.97
C ARG A 65 5.49 -16.88 -8.67
N THR A 66 5.17 -15.64 -9.00
CA THR A 66 3.88 -15.26 -9.59
C THR A 66 4.06 -14.66 -10.97
N ASN A 67 3.35 -15.21 -11.96
CA ASN A 67 3.18 -14.58 -13.26
C ASN A 67 2.14 -13.45 -13.15
N LEU A 68 2.61 -12.27 -12.77
CA LEU A 68 1.74 -11.11 -12.59
C LEU A 68 1.11 -10.63 -13.91
N ALA A 69 1.75 -10.88 -15.06
CA ALA A 69 1.16 -10.54 -16.36
C ALA A 69 -0.11 -11.35 -16.66
N ALA A 70 -0.20 -12.59 -16.15
CA ALA A 70 -1.39 -13.41 -16.34
C ALA A 70 -2.64 -12.84 -15.63
N SER A 71 -2.49 -11.97 -14.64
CA SER A 71 -3.63 -11.30 -14.00
C SER A 71 -4.07 -10.01 -14.69
N GLN A 72 -3.39 -9.61 -15.78
CA GLN A 72 -3.70 -8.39 -16.54
C GLN A 72 -5.18 -8.24 -16.93
N PRO A 73 -5.90 -9.29 -17.36
CA PRO A 73 -7.31 -9.17 -17.70
C PRO A 73 -8.20 -8.69 -16.54
N PHE A 74 -7.76 -8.85 -15.29
CA PHE A 74 -8.53 -8.48 -14.09
C PHE A 74 -8.18 -7.10 -13.53
N TRP A 75 -7.10 -6.48 -14.01
CA TRP A 75 -6.59 -5.27 -13.38
C TRP A 75 -7.58 -4.11 -13.45
N GLU A 76 -8.26 -3.92 -14.57
CA GLU A 76 -9.25 -2.85 -14.72
C GLU A 76 -10.34 -2.92 -13.64
N ASP A 77 -10.90 -4.11 -13.44
CA ASP A 77 -11.95 -4.35 -12.44
C ASP A 77 -11.49 -4.10 -11.00
N TRP A 78 -10.19 -4.24 -10.71
CA TRP A 78 -9.64 -3.93 -9.39
C TRP A 78 -9.69 -2.43 -9.07
N PHE A 79 -9.54 -1.57 -10.09
CA PHE A 79 -9.45 -0.11 -9.90
C PHE A 79 -10.73 0.64 -10.25
N VAL A 80 -11.60 0.10 -11.11
CA VAL A 80 -12.86 0.74 -11.49
C VAL A 80 -13.72 1.00 -10.24
N GLY A 81 -14.00 2.29 -10.00
CA GLY A 81 -14.79 2.76 -8.86
C GLY A 81 -14.11 2.59 -7.50
N LEU A 82 -12.80 2.31 -7.44
CA LEU A 82 -12.07 2.11 -6.18
C LEU A 82 -12.14 3.36 -5.28
N SER A 83 -11.97 4.56 -5.83
CA SER A 83 -12.02 5.83 -5.10
C SER A 83 -13.39 6.07 -4.47
N LYS A 84 -14.47 5.94 -5.24
CA LYS A 84 -15.85 5.96 -4.73
C LYS A 84 -16.10 4.92 -3.64
N LYS A 85 -15.65 3.68 -3.82
CA LYS A 85 -15.79 2.60 -2.83
C LYS A 85 -15.04 2.94 -1.54
N PHE A 86 -13.80 3.43 -1.65
CA PHE A 86 -13.00 3.88 -0.51
C PHE A 86 -13.70 5.02 0.25
N LEU A 87 -14.15 6.07 -0.45
CA LEU A 87 -14.82 7.21 0.19
C LEU A 87 -16.17 6.82 0.84
N GLY A 88 -16.88 5.85 0.26
CA GLY A 88 -18.14 5.32 0.79
C GLY A 88 -17.99 4.34 1.95
N ALA A 89 -16.78 3.84 2.23
CA ALA A 89 -16.55 2.90 3.30
C ALA A 89 -16.83 3.51 4.69
N LYS A 90 -17.52 2.74 5.54
CA LYS A 90 -17.82 3.13 6.92
C LYS A 90 -16.55 3.06 7.77
N GLY A 91 -16.30 4.11 8.56
CA GLY A 91 -15.16 4.20 9.47
C GLY A 91 -14.17 5.30 9.11
N GLY A 92 -13.18 5.49 10.00
CA GLY A 92 -12.01 6.32 9.71
C GLY A 92 -11.25 5.75 8.53
N LYS A 93 -10.70 6.63 7.68
CA LYS A 93 -9.95 6.24 6.48
C LYS A 93 -8.60 6.93 6.47
N LEU A 94 -7.56 6.17 6.12
CA LEU A 94 -6.19 6.66 5.97
C LEU A 94 -5.68 6.28 4.58
N LEU A 95 -5.11 7.26 3.88
CA LEU A 95 -4.43 7.05 2.61
C LEU A 95 -2.97 7.50 2.76
N LEU A 96 -2.04 6.58 2.45
CA LEU A 96 -0.60 6.85 2.46
C LEU A 96 -0.11 6.89 1.01
N LEU A 97 0.58 7.96 0.62
CA LEU A 97 1.09 8.13 -0.74
C LEU A 97 2.58 8.40 -0.74
N ALA A 98 3.30 7.90 -1.75
CA ALA A 98 4.69 8.28 -1.99
C ALA A 98 4.83 9.65 -2.68
N GLY A 99 3.77 10.11 -3.35
CA GLY A 99 3.70 11.41 -4.02
C GLY A 99 2.25 11.85 -4.22
N THR A 100 2.01 13.16 -4.35
CA THR A 100 0.67 13.76 -4.52
C THR A 100 0.21 13.82 -5.97
N ASP A 101 1.07 13.48 -6.91
CA ASP A 101 0.91 13.50 -8.37
C ASP A 101 -0.17 12.53 -8.90
N ARG A 102 -0.87 11.80 -8.02
CA ARG A 102 -1.72 10.65 -8.40
C ARG A 102 -3.11 10.64 -7.77
N LEU A 103 -3.54 11.71 -7.10
CA LEU A 103 -4.92 11.79 -6.62
C LEU A 103 -5.85 12.05 -7.79
N ASP A 104 -6.82 11.16 -7.99
CA ASP A 104 -7.90 11.42 -8.94
C ASP A 104 -8.84 12.52 -8.42
N THR A 105 -9.75 12.97 -9.29
CA THR A 105 -10.70 14.04 -8.95
C THR A 105 -11.58 13.68 -7.74
N GLU A 106 -12.02 12.43 -7.62
CA GLU A 106 -12.88 11.99 -6.52
C GLU A 106 -12.15 12.05 -5.17
N LEU A 107 -10.92 11.53 -5.11
CA LEU A 107 -10.08 11.57 -3.92
C LEU A 107 -9.67 12.99 -3.57
N THR A 108 -9.39 13.84 -4.57
CA THR A 108 -9.09 15.26 -4.35
C THR A 108 -10.28 15.97 -3.68
N ILE A 109 -11.49 15.78 -4.20
CA ILE A 109 -12.72 16.32 -3.58
C ILE A 109 -12.91 15.74 -2.18
N GLY A 110 -12.73 14.44 -2.02
CA GLY A 110 -12.86 13.76 -0.73
C GLY A 110 -11.88 14.28 0.32
N GLN A 111 -10.66 14.59 -0.08
CA GLN A 111 -9.63 15.18 0.76
C GLN A 111 -9.99 16.61 1.17
N MET A 112 -10.42 17.45 0.21
CA MET A 112 -10.88 18.82 0.50
C MET A 112 -12.09 18.84 1.45
N GLN A 113 -12.93 17.80 1.41
CA GLN A 113 -14.07 17.62 2.31
C GLN A 113 -13.69 16.97 3.67
N GLY A 114 -12.42 16.64 3.90
CA GLY A 114 -11.96 15.99 5.13
C GLY A 114 -12.48 14.57 5.33
N LYS A 115 -12.83 13.85 4.25
CA LYS A 115 -13.42 12.50 4.33
C LYS A 115 -12.45 11.40 4.75
N TYR A 116 -11.14 11.66 4.64
CA TYR A 116 -10.08 10.73 5.05
C TYR A 116 -8.83 11.49 5.48
N ALA A 117 -7.94 10.81 6.20
CA ALA A 117 -6.62 11.32 6.54
C ALA A 117 -5.63 10.97 5.42
N LEU A 118 -4.82 11.93 5.00
CA LEU A 118 -3.81 11.75 3.95
C LEU A 118 -2.43 12.04 4.52
N GLN A 119 -1.48 11.12 4.29
CA GLN A 119 -0.07 11.30 4.61
C GLN A 119 0.77 11.03 3.37
N VAL A 120 1.79 11.87 3.14
CA VAL A 120 2.66 11.78 1.98
C VAL A 120 4.09 11.52 2.42
N PHE A 121 4.76 10.58 1.75
CA PHE A 121 6.11 10.11 2.00
C PHE A 121 6.98 10.25 0.74
N PRO A 122 7.48 11.46 0.42
CA PRO A 122 8.25 11.70 -0.80
C PRO A 122 9.57 10.92 -0.86
N GLU A 123 10.06 10.47 0.29
CA GLU A 123 11.27 9.67 0.42
C GLU A 123 11.06 8.18 0.04
N ALA A 124 9.80 7.72 -0.01
CA ALA A 124 9.48 6.33 -0.36
C ALA A 124 9.38 6.13 -1.88
N GLY A 125 9.63 4.89 -2.31
CA GLY A 125 9.31 4.40 -3.65
C GLY A 125 7.90 3.81 -3.70
N HIS A 126 7.76 2.67 -4.37
CA HIS A 126 6.45 2.03 -4.55
C HIS A 126 5.93 1.41 -3.25
N PHE A 127 6.81 0.80 -2.45
CA PHE A 127 6.45 0.08 -1.23
C PHE A 127 6.76 0.93 0.02
N ILE A 128 5.89 1.89 0.33
CA ILE A 128 6.06 2.83 1.47
C ILE A 128 6.37 2.10 2.79
N HIS A 129 5.65 1.01 3.06
CA HIS A 129 5.80 0.23 4.28
C HIS A 129 7.11 -0.57 4.35
N GLU A 130 7.73 -0.88 3.21
CA GLU A 130 9.06 -1.52 3.16
C GLU A 130 10.17 -0.46 3.23
N ASP A 131 9.98 0.66 2.55
CA ASP A 131 10.97 1.73 2.44
C ASP A 131 11.10 2.56 3.73
N LEU A 132 9.97 2.87 4.37
CA LEU A 132 9.89 3.70 5.58
C LEU A 132 9.00 3.02 6.64
N PRO A 133 9.40 1.84 7.16
CA PRO A 133 8.56 1.04 8.06
C PRO A 133 8.21 1.79 9.35
N GLU A 134 9.17 2.51 9.95
CA GLU A 134 8.94 3.24 11.21
C GLU A 134 7.97 4.41 11.00
N LYS A 135 8.15 5.20 9.94
CA LYS A 135 7.25 6.33 9.64
C LYS A 135 5.84 5.85 9.30
N THR A 136 5.75 4.71 8.60
CA THR A 136 4.48 4.03 8.31
C THR A 136 3.80 3.59 9.61
N ALA A 137 4.53 2.95 10.52
CA ALA A 137 4.01 2.49 11.80
C ALA A 137 3.51 3.66 12.68
N VAL A 138 4.28 4.75 12.78
CA VAL A 138 3.86 5.96 13.51
C VAL A 138 2.55 6.50 12.95
N SER A 139 2.43 6.61 11.62
CA SER A 139 1.21 7.11 10.97
C SER A 139 -0.01 6.24 11.25
N LEU A 140 0.16 4.91 11.30
CA LEU A 140 -0.91 3.99 11.67
C LEU A 140 -1.33 4.15 13.13
N VAL A 141 -0.36 4.27 14.05
CA VAL A 141 -0.62 4.45 15.49
C VAL A 141 -1.33 5.77 15.76
N ASP A 142 -0.86 6.86 15.16
CA ASP A 142 -1.46 8.19 15.33
C ASP A 142 -2.88 8.23 14.75
N PHE A 143 -3.07 7.63 13.58
CA PHE A 143 -4.39 7.49 12.98
C PHE A 143 -5.32 6.67 13.88
N PHE A 144 -4.86 5.54 14.42
CA PHE A 144 -5.66 4.72 15.34
C PHE A 144 -6.06 5.53 16.58
N ARG A 145 -5.09 6.15 17.27
CA ARG A 145 -5.34 6.95 18.49
C ARG A 145 -6.31 8.09 18.25
N ARG A 146 -6.20 8.78 17.11
CA ARG A 146 -7.10 9.88 16.74
C ARG A 146 -8.54 9.42 16.50
N ASN A 147 -8.73 8.17 16.06
CA ASN A 147 -10.04 7.61 15.75
C ASN A 147 -10.58 6.69 16.87
N ASP A 148 -9.81 6.46 17.93
CA ASP A 148 -10.26 5.70 19.09
C ASP A 148 -11.31 6.50 19.86
N ARG A 149 -12.56 6.06 19.71
CA ARG A 149 -13.72 6.66 20.39
C ARG A 149 -13.91 6.13 21.81
N GLY A 150 -13.11 5.16 22.25
CA GLY A 150 -13.15 4.64 23.62
C GLY A 150 -12.69 5.65 24.66
N ALA A 151 -11.78 6.56 24.29
CA ALA A 151 -11.27 7.62 25.17
C ALA A 151 -12.18 8.87 25.24
N LEU A 152 -13.10 9.03 24.30
CA LEU A 152 -14.03 10.16 24.25
C LEU A 152 -15.31 9.83 25.03
N VAL A 153 -15.25 10.00 26.36
CA VAL A 153 -16.47 10.16 27.17
C VAL A 153 -17.07 11.52 26.82
N LEU A 154 -17.93 11.55 25.80
CA LEU A 154 -18.74 12.73 25.55
C LEU A 154 -19.62 12.95 26.78
N PRO A 155 -19.69 14.17 27.33
CA PRO A 155 -20.66 14.46 28.38
C PRO A 155 -22.06 14.07 27.87
N PRO A 156 -22.87 13.42 28.71
CA PRO A 156 -24.22 13.04 28.32
C PRO A 156 -24.95 14.26 27.76
N LYS A 157 -25.71 14.06 26.68
CA LYS A 157 -26.45 15.17 26.07
C LYS A 157 -27.33 15.82 27.13
N VAL A 158 -27.46 17.14 27.08
CA VAL A 158 -28.33 17.89 28.00
C VAL A 158 -29.76 17.33 28.01
N SER A 159 -30.25 16.85 26.86
CA SER A 159 -31.55 16.17 26.77
C SER A 159 -31.63 14.87 27.57
N ASP A 160 -30.54 14.13 27.69
CA ASP A 160 -30.48 12.87 28.45
C ASP A 160 -30.32 13.15 29.95
N LEU A 161 -29.62 14.23 30.32
CA LEU A 161 -29.52 14.73 31.69
C LEU A 161 -30.88 15.20 32.24
N LEU A 162 -31.63 15.97 31.44
CA LEU A 162 -32.98 16.43 31.79
C LEU A 162 -33.97 15.28 31.94
N LYS A 163 -33.89 14.24 31.08
CA LYS A 163 -34.72 13.03 31.20
C LYS A 163 -34.41 12.21 32.45
N GLN A 164 -33.19 12.31 32.99
CA GLN A 164 -32.79 11.66 34.25
C GLN A 164 -33.17 12.48 35.49
N GLY A 165 -33.92 13.59 35.34
CA GLY A 165 -34.34 14.44 36.46
C GLY A 165 -33.20 15.21 37.13
N LYS A 166 -32.01 15.23 36.51
CA LYS A 166 -30.88 16.02 36.99
C LYS A 166 -31.11 17.48 36.60
N ARG A 167 -31.03 18.40 37.56
CA ARG A 167 -30.95 19.83 37.28
C ARG A 167 -29.62 20.10 36.57
N VAL A 168 -29.71 20.58 35.34
CA VAL A 168 -28.56 21.04 34.52
C VAL A 168 -28.23 22.47 34.91
#